data_AF-A0A2A2IMW7-F1
#
_entry.id   AF-A0A2A2IMW7-F1
#
_cell.length_a   1.000
_cell.length_b   1.000
_cell.length_c   1.000
_cell.angle_alpha   90.00
_cell.angle_beta   90.00
_cell.angle_gamma   90.00
#
_symmetry.space_group_name_H-M   'P 1'
#
loop_
_entity.id
_entity.type
_entity.pdbx_description
1 polymer ?
#
loop_
_entity_poly.entity_id
_entity_poly.type
_entity_poly.pdbx_seq_one_letter_code
_entity_poly.pdbx_strand_id
1 'polypeptide(L)'
;MKRPAVCPICGKEFLADRVTQKYCCSYCRRYAHRHGVNNHVRPLKDAEALRSFRCIKCGRLVRVTEPTDRRTKFCSAHCERLYWKHSKKVTSIVIRRSFRCRNCGALVEVSEAKDRRTTFCSLTCREKWFSLHRKK
;
A
#
# COMPACT_ATOMS: atom_id res chain seq x y z
N MET A 1 17.85 0.09 -17.51
CA MET A 1 18.46 -1.24 -17.33
C MET A 1 17.38 -2.30 -17.55
N LYS A 2 17.60 -3.22 -18.49
CA LYS A 2 16.71 -4.37 -18.70
C LYS A 2 16.97 -5.38 -17.58
N ARG A 3 15.91 -5.91 -16.96
CA ARG A 3 16.03 -6.94 -15.90
C ARG A 3 15.21 -8.18 -16.23
N PRO A 4 15.71 -9.40 -16.00
CA PRO A 4 14.89 -10.60 -16.10
C PRO A 4 13.78 -10.59 -15.03
N ALA A 5 12.60 -11.06 -15.40
CA ALA A 5 11.44 -11.15 -14.53
C ALA A 5 10.49 -12.26 -14.98
N VAL A 6 9.73 -12.82 -14.05
CA VAL A 6 8.66 -13.80 -14.34
C VAL A 6 7.30 -13.11 -14.26
N CYS A 7 6.48 -13.28 -15.28
CA CYS A 7 5.13 -12.71 -15.29
C CYS A 7 4.25 -13.47 -14.29
N PRO A 8 3.65 -12.79 -13.29
CA PRO A 8 2.83 -13.45 -12.28
C PRO A 8 1.45 -13.91 -12.77
N ILE A 9 1.13 -13.70 -14.05
CA ILE A 9 -0.16 -14.06 -14.65
C ILE A 9 -0.04 -15.28 -15.57
N CYS A 10 1.00 -15.31 -16.41
CA CYS A 10 1.19 -16.40 -17.36
C CYS A 10 2.44 -17.25 -17.09
N GLY A 11 3.23 -16.93 -16.05
CA GLY A 11 4.48 -17.65 -15.73
C GLY A 11 5.63 -17.40 -16.71
N LYS A 12 5.42 -16.67 -17.81
CA LYS A 12 6.44 -16.43 -18.83
C LYS A 12 7.56 -15.52 -18.32
N GLU A 13 8.80 -15.92 -18.57
CA GLU A 13 9.98 -15.08 -18.41
C GLU A 13 10.00 -13.94 -19.44
N PHE A 14 10.39 -12.74 -19.00
CA PHE A 14 10.49 -11.57 -19.86
C PHE A 14 11.58 -10.61 -19.37
N LEU A 15 12.10 -9.79 -20.27
CA LEU A 15 12.98 -8.68 -19.93
C LEU A 15 12.13 -7.44 -19.65
N ALA A 16 12.12 -6.99 -18.41
CA ALA A 16 11.48 -5.75 -18.00
C ALA A 16 12.35 -4.55 -18.40
N ASP A 17 11.78 -3.63 -19.19
CA ASP A 17 12.45 -2.40 -19.62
C ASP A 17 12.55 -1.37 -18.49
N ARG A 18 11.63 -1.46 -17.52
CA ARG A 18 11.53 -0.55 -16.37
C ARG A 18 11.57 -1.35 -15.08
N VAL A 19 12.19 -0.78 -14.05
CA VAL A 19 12.24 -1.39 -12.70
C VAL A 19 10.84 -1.74 -12.20
N THR A 20 9.86 -0.87 -12.47
CA THR A 20 8.46 -1.03 -12.05
C THR A 20 7.62 -1.98 -12.93
N GLN A 21 8.16 -2.49 -14.04
CA GLN A 21 7.41 -3.37 -14.94
C GLN A 21 7.22 -4.76 -14.31
N LYS A 22 5.97 -5.09 -14.00
CA LYS A 22 5.60 -6.35 -13.32
C LYS A 22 5.10 -7.44 -14.25
N TYR A 23 4.59 -7.07 -15.42
CA TYR A 23 3.92 -7.97 -16.34
C TYR A 23 4.67 -8.00 -17.68
N CYS A 24 4.68 -9.16 -18.33
CA CYS A 24 5.30 -9.33 -19.64
C CYS A 24 4.62 -8.49 -20.73
N CYS A 25 3.31 -8.23 -20.60
CA CYS A 25 2.54 -7.50 -21.61
C CYS A 25 1.33 -6.76 -21.02
N SER A 26 0.71 -5.91 -21.85
CA SER A 26 -0.49 -5.15 -21.51
C SER A 26 -1.71 -6.04 -21.23
N TYR A 27 -1.82 -7.20 -21.90
CA TYR A 27 -2.87 -8.18 -21.66
C TYR A 27 -2.81 -8.73 -20.23
N CYS A 28 -1.65 -9.26 -19.81
CA CYS A 28 -1.46 -9.77 -18.45
C CYS A 28 -1.72 -8.70 -17.39
N ARG A 29 -1.26 -7.47 -17.63
CA ARG A 29 -1.57 -6.34 -16.74
C ARG A 29 -3.08 -6.12 -16.61
N ARG A 30 -3.81 -6.05 -17.73
CA ARG A 30 -5.27 -5.87 -17.74
C ARG A 30 -6.00 -7.03 -17.06
N TYR A 31 -5.53 -8.25 -17.29
CA TYR A 31 -6.07 -9.46 -16.67
C TYR A 31 -5.92 -9.41 -15.14
N ALA A 32 -4.70 -9.18 -14.64
CA ALA A 32 -4.42 -9.04 -13.20
C ALA A 32 -5.34 -8.01 -12.54
N HIS A 33 -5.48 -6.88 -13.22
CA HIS A 33 -6.29 -5.75 -12.85
C HIS A 33 -7.79 -6.05 -12.84
N ARG A 34 -8.28 -6.92 -13.73
CA ARG A 34 -9.69 -7.34 -13.83
C ARG A 34 -10.04 -8.42 -12.81
N HIS A 35 -9.16 -9.39 -12.58
CA HIS A 35 -9.43 -10.55 -11.73
C HIS A 35 -8.87 -10.41 -10.31
N GLY A 36 -8.26 -9.27 -9.98
CA GLY A 36 -7.79 -8.99 -8.63
C GLY A 36 -6.61 -9.85 -8.20
N VAL A 37 -5.81 -10.33 -9.15
CA VAL A 37 -4.59 -11.11 -8.88
C VAL A 37 -3.61 -10.21 -8.14
N ASN A 38 -3.56 -10.39 -6.82
CA ASN A 38 -2.68 -9.66 -5.94
C ASN A 38 -1.33 -10.38 -5.88
N ASN A 39 -0.37 -9.99 -6.71
CA ASN A 39 1.03 -10.45 -6.55
C ASN A 39 1.75 -9.64 -5.47
N HIS A 40 1.05 -9.25 -4.41
CA HIS A 40 1.70 -8.91 -3.15
C HIS A 40 1.83 -10.24 -2.42
N VAL A 41 3.07 -10.67 -2.19
CA VAL A 41 3.34 -11.87 -1.38
C VAL A 41 2.57 -11.69 -0.09
N ARG A 42 1.74 -12.68 0.28
CA ARG A 42 1.07 -12.66 1.57
C ARG A 42 2.20 -12.64 2.60
N PRO A 43 2.33 -11.57 3.42
CA PRO A 43 3.42 -11.53 4.38
C PRO A 43 3.34 -12.76 5.28
N LEU A 44 4.50 -13.28 5.71
CA LEU A 44 4.53 -14.28 6.77
C LEU A 44 3.68 -13.79 7.93
N LYS A 45 3.00 -14.72 8.62
CA LYS A 45 2.06 -14.40 9.71
C LYS A 45 2.69 -13.49 10.78
N ASP A 46 4.01 -13.58 10.94
CA ASP A 46 4.77 -12.90 12.00
C ASP A 46 5.44 -11.59 11.56
N ALA A 47 5.29 -11.17 10.29
CA ALA A 47 5.85 -9.90 9.84
C ALA A 47 5.07 -8.72 10.45
N GLU A 48 5.77 -7.92 11.24
CA GLU A 48 5.25 -6.69 11.83
C GLU A 48 4.83 -5.72 10.72
N ALA A 49 3.59 -5.21 10.80
CA ALA A 49 3.07 -4.30 9.79
C ALA A 49 3.54 -2.87 10.07
N LEU A 50 4.18 -2.23 9.08
CA LEU A 50 4.51 -0.80 9.13
C LEU A 50 3.26 0.07 9.28
N ARG A 51 2.19 -0.33 8.57
CA ARG A 51 0.87 0.28 8.66
C ARG A 51 -0.22 -0.71 8.28
N SER A 52 -1.44 -0.43 8.72
CA SER A 52 -2.61 -1.21 8.34
C SER A 52 -3.82 -0.30 8.04
N PHE A 53 -4.71 -0.77 7.16
CA PHE A 53 -5.97 -0.09 6.85
C PHE A 53 -7.00 -1.09 6.32
N ARG A 54 -8.28 -0.73 6.34
CA ARG A 54 -9.34 -1.55 5.73
C ARG A 54 -9.62 -1.06 4.31
N CYS A 55 -9.70 -1.97 3.35
CA CYS A 55 -10.05 -1.63 1.99
C CYS A 55 -11.46 -1.04 1.94
N ILE A 56 -11.62 0.15 1.36
CA ILE A 56 -12.92 0.82 1.34
C ILE A 56 -13.96 0.12 0.44
N LYS A 57 -13.54 -0.75 -0.48
CA LYS A 57 -14.46 -1.49 -1.37
C LYS A 57 -14.95 -2.82 -0.81
N CYS A 58 -14.08 -3.56 -0.11
CA CYS A 58 -14.34 -4.95 0.30
C CYS A 58 -14.11 -5.19 1.79
N GLY A 59 -13.71 -4.18 2.58
CA GLY A 59 -13.52 -4.27 4.03
C GLY A 59 -12.27 -5.05 4.50
N ARG A 60 -11.58 -5.74 3.58
CA ARG A 60 -10.39 -6.56 3.89
C ARG A 60 -9.32 -5.73 4.60
N LEU A 61 -8.80 -6.26 5.71
CA LEU A 61 -7.64 -5.70 6.40
C LEU A 61 -6.39 -5.87 5.53
N VAL A 62 -5.76 -4.75 5.21
CA VAL A 62 -4.49 -4.70 4.48
C VAL A 62 -3.39 -4.40 5.48
N ARG A 63 -2.46 -5.34 5.64
CA ARG A 63 -1.21 -5.15 6.38
C ARG A 63 -0.11 -4.80 5.38
N VAL A 64 0.56 -3.68 5.59
CA VAL A 64 1.68 -3.25 4.77
C VAL A 64 2.96 -3.49 5.54
N THR A 65 3.78 -4.40 5.03
CA THR A 65 5.06 -4.82 5.63
C THR A 65 6.26 -4.18 4.93
N GLU A 66 6.12 -3.84 3.65
CA GLU A 66 7.19 -3.23 2.86
C GLU A 66 6.98 -1.71 2.69
N PRO A 67 8.04 -0.89 2.82
CA PRO A 67 7.95 0.56 2.57
C PRO A 67 7.60 0.90 1.12
N THR A 68 7.90 0.01 0.18
CA THR A 68 7.62 0.13 -1.26
C THR A 68 6.13 -0.02 -1.58
N ASP A 69 5.37 -0.72 -0.74
CA ASP A 69 3.93 -0.81 -0.86
C ASP A 69 3.32 0.54 -0.48
N ARG A 70 2.65 1.19 -1.45
CA ARG A 70 2.04 2.52 -1.32
C ARG A 70 0.52 2.48 -1.20
N ARG A 71 -0.08 1.30 -0.96
CA ARG A 71 -1.54 1.20 -0.81
C ARG A 71 -2.02 1.94 0.44
N THR A 72 -3.09 2.71 0.29
CA THR A 72 -3.65 3.54 1.37
C THR A 72 -5.16 3.41 1.52
N LYS A 73 -5.88 3.03 0.45
CA LYS A 73 -7.34 2.99 0.41
C LYS A 73 -7.91 1.64 -0.03
N PHE A 74 -7.21 0.98 -0.96
CA PHE A 74 -7.67 -0.24 -1.60
C PHE A 74 -6.68 -1.37 -1.41
N CYS A 75 -7.18 -2.61 -1.27
CA CYS A 75 -6.31 -3.78 -1.22
C CYS A 75 -5.69 -4.11 -2.59
N SER A 76 -6.29 -3.64 -3.69
CA SER A 76 -5.87 -3.94 -5.05
C SER A 76 -6.40 -2.92 -6.07
N ALA A 77 -5.76 -2.86 -7.23
CA ALA A 77 -6.24 -2.06 -8.38
C ALA A 77 -7.62 -2.52 -8.89
N HIS A 78 -8.00 -3.77 -8.64
CA HIS A 78 -9.34 -4.29 -8.94
C HIS A 78 -10.39 -3.62 -8.07
N CYS A 79 -10.19 -3.62 -6.74
CA CYS A 79 -11.09 -2.95 -5.79
C CYS A 79 -11.18 -1.45 -6.04
N GLU A 80 -10.06 -0.81 -6.39
CA GLU A 80 -10.04 0.60 -6.79
C GLU A 80 -10.96 0.86 -8.00
N ARG A 81 -10.83 0.09 -9.09
CA ARG A 81 -11.71 0.28 -10.26
C ARG A 81 -13.16 0.00 -9.96
N LEU A 82 -13.47 -1.07 -9.23
CA LEU A 82 -14.85 -1.39 -8.87
C LEU A 82 -15.49 -0.29 -8.02
N TYR A 83 -14.71 0.33 -7.14
CA TYR A 83 -15.18 1.45 -6.33
C TYR A 83 -15.48 2.67 -7.21
N TRP A 84 -14.55 3.05 -8.08
CA TRP A 84 -14.71 4.23 -8.93
C TRP A 84 -15.70 4.04 -10.09
N LYS A 85 -16.01 2.80 -10.50
CA LYS A 85 -16.99 2.49 -11.56
C LYS A 85 -18.35 3.12 -11.31
N HIS A 86 -18.76 3.26 -10.05
CA HIS A 86 -20.03 3.89 -9.64
C HIS A 86 -19.79 5.09 -8.72
N SER A 87 -18.82 5.94 -9.07
CA SER A 87 -18.39 7.10 -8.27
C SER A 87 -19.52 8.06 -7.87
N LYS A 88 -20.57 8.19 -8.70
CA LYS A 88 -21.75 9.04 -8.40
C LYS A 88 -22.49 8.63 -7.12
N LYS A 89 -22.32 7.39 -6.65
CA LYS A 89 -22.94 6.86 -5.42
C LYS A 89 -21.99 6.85 -4.22
N VAL A 90 -20.80 7.45 -4.37
CA VAL A 90 -19.74 7.37 -3.36
C VAL A 90 -19.75 8.63 -2.49
N THR A 91 -19.96 8.45 -1.19
CA THR A 91 -19.79 9.49 -0.17
C THR A 91 -18.33 9.58 0.27
N SER A 92 -17.92 10.72 0.84
CA SER A 92 -16.62 10.86 1.49
C SER A 92 -16.57 9.97 2.74
N ILE A 93 -15.72 8.95 2.72
CA ILE A 93 -15.55 8.02 3.84
C ILE A 93 -14.22 8.32 4.53
N VAL A 94 -14.23 8.37 5.86
CA VAL A 94 -13.01 8.47 6.65
C VAL A 94 -12.29 7.13 6.66
N ILE A 95 -11.05 7.12 6.18
CA ILE A 95 -10.25 5.91 6.10
C ILE A 95 -9.59 5.66 7.44
N ARG A 96 -10.14 4.71 8.20
CA ARG A 96 -9.49 4.20 9.41
C ARG A 96 -8.19 3.49 9.06
N ARG A 97 -7.09 3.95 9.63
CA ARG A 97 -5.76 3.37 9.44
C ARG A 97 -4.97 3.40 10.74
N SER A 98 -3.99 2.51 10.86
CA SER A 98 -3.04 2.52 11.96
C SER A 98 -1.60 2.41 11.46
N PHE A 99 -0.66 2.97 12.22
CA PHE A 99 0.77 2.91 11.92
C PHE A 99 1.58 3.02 13.21
N ARG A 100 2.85 2.59 13.18
CA ARG A 100 3.78 2.79 14.31
C ARG A 100 4.57 4.08 14.14
N CYS A 101 4.66 4.86 15.22
CA CYS A 101 5.46 6.08 15.23
C CYS A 101 6.92 5.75 14.93
N ARG A 102 7.50 6.42 13.93
CA ARG A 102 8.89 6.19 13.53
C ARG A 102 9.92 6.58 14.60
N ASN A 103 9.54 7.42 15.55
CA ASN A 103 10.43 7.85 16.64
C ASN A 103 10.34 6.96 17.88
N CYS A 104 9.13 6.76 18.41
CA CYS A 104 8.92 6.08 19.70
C CYS A 104 8.25 4.69 19.59
N GLY A 105 7.89 4.23 18.39
CA GLY A 105 7.26 2.93 18.18
C GLY A 105 5.78 2.82 18.58
N ALA A 106 5.21 3.87 19.21
CA ALA A 106 3.82 3.88 19.64
C ALA A 106 2.83 3.62 18.49
N LEU A 107 1.82 2.78 18.73
CA LEU A 107 0.75 2.53 17.77
C LEU A 107 -0.19 3.74 17.71
N VAL A 108 -0.37 4.29 16.51
CA VAL A 108 -1.26 5.42 16.25
C VAL A 108 -2.44 4.93 15.45
N GLU A 109 -3.66 5.22 15.91
CA GLU A 109 -4.89 5.01 15.18
C GLU A 109 -5.42 6.34 14.66
N VAL A 110 -5.70 6.39 13.35
CA VAL A 110 -6.26 7.55 12.67
C VAL A 110 -7.67 7.17 12.26
N SER A 111 -8.66 7.73 12.96
CA SER A 111 -10.09 7.47 12.75
C SER A 111 -10.88 8.72 12.35
N GLU A 112 -10.31 9.91 12.54
CA GLU A 112 -10.94 11.20 12.27
C GLU A 112 -10.52 11.77 10.92
N ALA A 113 -11.44 12.47 10.25
CA ALA A 113 -11.18 13.09 8.94
C ALA A 113 -10.09 14.17 9.01
N LYS A 114 -9.97 14.87 10.13
CA LYS A 114 -9.01 15.97 10.34
C LYS A 114 -7.63 15.48 10.79
N ASP A 115 -7.51 14.23 11.22
CA ASP A 115 -6.23 13.67 11.64
C ASP A 115 -5.34 13.36 10.43
N ARG A 116 -4.30 14.19 10.26
CA ARG A 116 -3.34 14.10 9.16
C ARG A 116 -2.08 13.33 9.50
N ARG A 117 -1.99 12.70 10.68
CA ARG A 117 -0.80 11.95 11.11
C ARG A 117 -0.57 10.75 10.20
N THR A 118 0.67 10.57 9.76
CA THR A 118 1.08 9.53 8.81
C THR A 118 2.27 8.70 9.26
N THR A 119 3.21 9.31 10.00
CA THR A 119 4.51 8.69 10.33
C THR A 119 4.89 8.88 11.80
N PHE A 120 4.46 9.98 12.42
CA PHE A 120 4.78 10.31 13.81
C PHE A 120 3.48 10.49 14.61
N CYS A 121 3.51 10.11 15.89
CA CYS A 121 2.37 10.28 16.79
C CYS A 121 2.13 11.75 17.18
N SER A 122 3.18 12.58 17.13
CA SER A 122 3.17 13.99 17.55
C SER A 122 4.21 14.82 16.79
N LEU A 123 4.07 16.15 16.85
CA LEU A 123 5.09 17.10 16.38
C LEU A 123 6.42 16.90 17.13
N THR A 124 6.37 16.69 18.44
CA THR A 124 7.56 16.45 19.26
C THR A 124 8.35 15.21 18.82
N CYS A 125 7.67 14.12 18.46
CA CYS A 125 8.33 12.93 17.91
C CYS A 125 8.93 13.17 16.54
N ARG A 126 8.28 14.00 15.71
CA ARG A 126 8.81 14.40 14.40
C ARG A 126 10.12 15.17 14.57
N GLU A 127 10.13 16.19 15.41
CA GLU A 127 11.30 17.04 15.67
C GLU A 127 12.47 16.23 16.24
N LYS A 128 12.23 15.43 17.28
CA LYS A 128 13.25 14.55 17.89
C LYS A 128 13.89 13.63 16.86
N TRP A 129 13.08 12.97 16.02
CA TRP A 129 13.59 12.07 15.00
C TRP A 129 14.53 12.79 14.02
N PHE A 130 14.11 13.96 13.52
CA PHE A 130 14.94 14.75 12.61
C PHE A 130 16.20 15.31 13.27
N SER A 131 16.16 15.70 14.55
CA SER A 131 17.35 16.15 15.27
C SER A 131 18.39 15.04 15.42
N LEU A 132 17.95 13.80 15.68
CA LEU A 132 18.83 12.63 15.82
C LEU A 132 19.42 12.15 14.48
N HIS A 133 18.68 12.31 13.38
CA HIS A 133 19.07 11.79 12.06
C HIS A 133 19.62 12.87 11.11
N ARG A 134 19.79 14.10 11.59
CA ARG A 134 20.46 15.15 10.82
C ARG A 134 21.95 14.79 10.76
N LYS A 135 22.46 14.44 9.56
CA LYS A 135 23.90 14.29 9.35
C LYS A 135 24.56 15.64 9.66
N LYS A 136 25.59 15.64 10.50
CA LYS A 136 26.55 16.75 10.57
C LYS A 136 27.33 16.81 9.26
#